data_AF-A0A841WXA6-F1
#
_entry.id   AF-A0A841WXA6-F1
#
_cell.length_a   1.000
_cell.length_b   1.000
_cell.length_c   1.000
_cell.angle_alpha   90.00
_cell.angle_beta   90.00
_cell.angle_gamma   90.00
#
_symmetry.space_group_name_H-M   'P 1'
#
loop_
_entity.id
_entity.type
_entity.pdbx_description
1 polymer ?
#
loop_
_entity_poly.entity_id
_entity_poly.type
_entity_poly.pdbx_seq_one_letter_code
_entity_poly.pdbx_strand_id
1 'polypeptide(L)'
;MNIGIIQPYSNGFLDVVPEGEGSDYWHIAAIHINGQAYCPSPRLYRSETVALTKAAQIYDWIADHENQIVNGAYNCSELKLIIWQQPKIS
;
A
#
# COMPACT_ATOMS: atom_id res chain seq x y z
N MET A 1 -13.30 0.38 17.16
CA MET A 1 -12.68 1.29 16.17
C MET A 1 -11.23 0.85 16.04
N ASN A 2 -10.88 0.18 14.96
CA ASN A 2 -9.51 -0.23 14.73
C ASN A 2 -8.72 0.96 14.21
N ILE A 3 -7.75 1.42 14.99
CA ILE A 3 -6.88 2.53 14.58
C ILE A 3 -5.84 1.92 13.64
N GLY A 4 -6.00 2.13 12.34
CA GLY A 4 -4.97 1.83 11.36
C GLY A 4 -3.69 2.63 11.61
N ILE A 5 -2.60 2.20 10.98
CA ILE A 5 -1.30 2.84 11.06
C ILE A 5 -1.06 3.67 9.82
N ILE A 6 -0.75 4.94 10.06
CA ILE A 6 -0.25 5.87 9.07
C ILE A 6 1.24 6.05 9.34
N GLN A 7 2.09 5.36 8.59
CA GLN A 7 3.54 5.46 8.72
C GLN A 7 4.07 6.53 7.75
N PRO A 8 4.58 7.68 8.23
CA PRO A 8 5.08 8.73 7.36
C PRO A 8 6.36 8.33 6.61
N TYR A 9 6.49 8.82 5.38
CA TYR A 9 7.65 8.74 4.50
C TYR A 9 7.96 10.13 3.92
N SER A 10 9.11 10.32 3.28
CA SER A 10 9.61 11.62 2.81
C SER A 10 8.64 12.36 1.87
N ASN A 11 8.00 11.65 0.94
CA ASN A 11 7.04 12.18 -0.02
C ASN A 11 5.70 11.45 0.00
N GLY A 12 5.34 10.87 1.15
CA GLY A 12 4.22 9.95 1.22
C GLY A 12 3.95 9.37 2.60
N PHE A 13 3.11 8.34 2.64
CA PHE A 13 2.89 7.52 3.83
C PHE A 13 2.30 6.15 3.45
N LEU A 14 2.47 5.19 4.36
CA LEU A 14 1.86 3.86 4.25
C LEU A 14 0.58 3.84 5.09
N ASP A 15 -0.52 3.34 4.53
CA ASP A 15 -1.78 3.12 5.23
C ASP A 15 -2.03 1.61 5.40
N VAL A 16 -1.88 1.13 6.63
CA VAL A 16 -1.95 -0.29 6.99
C VAL A 16 -2.96 -0.47 8.10
N VAL A 17 -3.94 -1.34 7.91
CA VAL A 17 -5.06 -1.50 8.85
C VAL A 17 -5.26 -2.96 9.24
N PRO A 18 -5.70 -3.25 10.47
CA PRO A 18 -6.06 -4.61 10.86
C PRO A 18 -7.33 -5.04 10.13
N GLU A 19 -7.46 -6.33 9.84
CA GLU A 19 -8.60 -6.92 9.12
C GLU A 19 -9.91 -6.85 9.92
N GLY A 20 -9.83 -6.88 11.25
CA GLY A 20 -10.99 -6.84 12.14
C GLY A 20 -10.58 -6.58 13.60
N GLU A 21 -11.54 -6.27 14.47
CA GLU A 21 -11.28 -6.00 15.88
C GLU A 21 -10.70 -7.26 16.56
N GLY A 22 -9.52 -7.12 17.17
CA GLY A 22 -8.79 -8.25 17.74
C GLY A 22 -8.20 -9.24 16.71
N SER A 23 -8.19 -8.90 15.42
CA SER A 23 -7.55 -9.72 14.39
C SER A 23 -6.03 -9.57 14.44
N ASP A 24 -5.32 -10.69 14.45
CA ASP A 24 -3.86 -10.72 14.25
C ASP A 24 -3.47 -10.46 12.78
N TYR A 25 -4.46 -10.39 11.88
CA TYR A 25 -4.25 -10.16 10.47
C TYR A 25 -4.38 -8.69 10.09
N TRP A 26 -3.50 -8.27 9.18
CA TRP A 26 -3.38 -6.89 8.72
C TRP A 26 -3.40 -6.86 7.20
N HIS A 27 -3.84 -5.75 6.62
CA HIS A 27 -3.76 -5.51 5.18
C HIS A 27 -3.27 -4.09 4.89
N ILE A 28 -2.78 -3.91 3.67
CA ILE A 28 -2.31 -2.62 3.17
C ILE A 28 -3.49 -1.98 2.47
N ALA A 29 -4.03 -0.90 3.04
CA ALA A 29 -5.17 -0.19 2.47
C ALA A 29 -4.72 0.65 1.26
N ALA A 30 -3.63 1.39 1.43
CA ALA A 30 -3.06 2.20 0.36
C ALA A 30 -1.59 2.57 0.67
N ILE A 31 -0.87 2.93 -0.39
CA ILE A 31 0.44 3.55 -0.33
C ILE A 31 0.30 4.91 -1.00
N HIS A 32 0.61 5.98 -0.26
CA HIS A 32 0.45 7.34 -0.75
C HIS A 32 1.80 7.91 -1.12
N ILE A 33 1.97 8.37 -2.35
CA ILE A 33 3.21 8.96 -2.87
C ILE A 33 2.82 10.18 -3.70
N ASN A 34 3.43 11.34 -3.43
CA ASN A 34 3.21 12.60 -4.16
C ASN A 34 1.73 13.02 -4.28
N GLY A 35 0.90 12.65 -3.29
CA GLY A 35 -0.54 12.93 -3.29
C GLY A 35 -1.39 12.01 -4.18
N GLN A 36 -0.79 10.98 -4.77
CA GLN A 36 -1.49 9.86 -5.41
C GLN A 36 -1.63 8.70 -4.42
N ALA A 37 -2.66 7.88 -4.59
CA ALA A 37 -2.85 6.67 -3.80
C ALA A 37 -2.68 5.43 -4.69
N TYR A 38 -1.91 4.47 -4.19
CA TYR A 38 -1.64 3.20 -4.85
C TYR A 38 -2.19 2.08 -3.97
N CYS A 39 -3.20 1.37 -4.47
CA CYS A 39 -3.90 0.30 -3.75
C CYS A 39 -3.42 -1.06 -4.28
N PRO A 40 -2.60 -1.81 -3.52
CA PRO A 40 -2.22 -3.17 -3.90
C PRO A 40 -3.45 -4.10 -3.85
N SER A 41 -3.41 -5.18 -4.63
CA SER A 41 -4.44 -6.22 -4.57
C SER A 41 -4.58 -6.74 -3.12
N PRO A 42 -5.81 -6.91 -2.61
CA PRO A 42 -6.04 -7.28 -1.21
C PRO A 42 -5.24 -8.53 -0.78
N ARG A 43 -4.53 -8.42 0.34
CA ARG A 43 -3.78 -9.51 0.98
C ARG A 43 -3.79 -9.35 2.49
N LEU A 44 -3.85 -10.48 3.18
CA LEU A 44 -3.71 -10.55 4.63
C LEU A 44 -2.29 -10.94 5.02
N TYR A 45 -1.74 -10.21 5.98
CA TYR A 45 -0.45 -10.42 6.58
C TYR A 45 -0.65 -10.82 8.04
N ARG A 46 0.17 -11.74 8.54
CA ARG A 46 0.02 -12.34 9.88
C ARG A 46 0.40 -11.44 11.06
N SER A 47 0.86 -10.22 10.78
CA SER A 47 1.15 -9.21 11.79
C SER A 47 1.30 -7.83 11.17
N GLU A 48 1.18 -6.82 12.02
CA GLU A 48 1.43 -5.41 11.70
C GLU A 48 2.81 -5.21 11.07
N THR A 49 3.87 -5.72 11.72
CA THR A 49 5.25 -5.57 11.25
C THR A 49 5.46 -6.18 9.86
N VAL A 50 4.84 -7.33 9.58
CA VAL A 50 4.92 -7.97 8.26
C VAL A 50 4.19 -7.13 7.21
N ALA A 51 3.02 -6.59 7.54
CA ALA A 51 2.27 -5.69 6.66
C ALA A 51 3.05 -4.40 6.36
N LEU A 52 3.64 -3.76 7.38
CA LEU A 52 4.45 -2.55 7.23
C LEU A 52 5.70 -2.80 6.41
N THR A 53 6.42 -3.90 6.67
CA THR A 53 7.60 -4.28 5.89
C THR A 53 7.22 -4.49 4.43
N LYS A 54 6.07 -5.12 4.17
CA LYS A 54 5.61 -5.34 2.81
C LYS A 54 5.15 -4.05 2.14
N ALA A 55 4.47 -3.16 2.86
CA ALA A 55 4.08 -1.84 2.38
C ALA A 55 5.31 -0.99 2.01
N ALA A 56 6.36 -1.02 2.82
CA ALA A 56 7.64 -0.36 2.51
C ALA A 56 8.27 -0.89 1.22
N GLN A 57 8.31 -2.22 1.03
CA GLN A 57 8.83 -2.81 -0.21
C GLN A 57 8.04 -2.37 -1.45
N ILE A 58 6.72 -2.26 -1.33
CA ILE A 58 5.88 -1.80 -2.45
C ILE A 58 6.10 -0.30 -2.67
N TYR A 59 6.24 0.50 -1.61
CA TYR A 59 6.56 1.92 -1.69
C TYR A 59 7.86 2.16 -2.45
N ASP A 60 8.94 1.49 -2.06
CA ASP A 60 10.26 1.64 -2.69
C ASP A 60 10.18 1.28 -4.17
N TRP A 61 9.50 0.18 -4.50
CA TRP A 61 9.30 -0.22 -5.88
C TRP A 61 8.50 0.81 -6.69
N ILE A 62 7.40 1.35 -6.14
CA ILE A 62 6.60 2.39 -6.81
C ILE A 62 7.44 3.66 -7.01
N ALA A 63 8.20 4.09 -5.99
CA ALA A 63 9.04 5.28 -6.09
C ALA A 63 10.08 5.17 -7.22
N ASP A 64 10.65 3.97 -7.42
CA ASP A 64 11.59 3.71 -8.52
C ASP A 64 10.91 3.53 -9.89
N HIS A 65 9.61 3.22 -9.92
CA HIS A 65 8.87 2.82 -11.13
C HIS A 65 7.58 3.65 -11.37
N GLU A 66 7.48 4.85 -10.81
CA GLU A 66 6.24 5.67 -10.80
C GLU A 66 5.66 5.87 -12.21
N ASN A 67 6.54 6.09 -13.19
CA ASN A 67 6.17 6.30 -14.60
C ASN A 67 5.61 5.05 -15.31
N GLN A 68 5.72 3.86 -14.72
CA GLN A 68 5.17 2.62 -15.29
C GLN A 68 3.73 2.38 -14.87
N ILE A 69 3.30 3.00 -13.77
CA ILE A 69 1.96 2.85 -13.21
C ILE A 69 1.13 4.04 -13.69
N VAL A 70 0.68 4.00 -14.93
CA VAL A 70 -0.10 5.09 -15.53
C VAL A 70 -1.56 4.67 -15.67
N ASN A 71 -2.46 5.41 -15.02
CA ASN A 71 -3.90 5.42 -15.25
C ASN A 71 -4.60 4.05 -15.15
N GLY A 72 -4.41 3.35 -14.02
CA GLY A 72 -5.24 2.20 -13.68
C GLY A 72 -4.48 1.12 -12.92
N ALA A 73 -4.66 -0.14 -13.36
CA ALA A 73 -3.98 -1.29 -12.79
C ALA A 73 -2.64 -1.57 -13.47
N TYR A 74 -1.61 -1.80 -12.67
CA TYR A 74 -0.34 -2.36 -13.09
C TYR A 74 -0.17 -3.75 -12.49
N ASN A 75 0.09 -4.76 -13.31
CA ASN A 75 0.42 -6.10 -12.83
C ASN A 75 1.93 -6.19 -12.56
N CYS A 76 2.32 -6.09 -11.29
CA CYS A 76 3.71 -6.19 -10.87
C CYS A 76 4.10 -7.65 -10.64
N SER A 77 4.84 -8.22 -11.59
CA SER A 77 5.33 -9.60 -11.52
C SER A 77 6.34 -9.81 -10.39
N GLU A 78 7.19 -8.82 -10.11
CA GLU A 78 8.20 -8.85 -9.05
C GLU A 78 7.57 -8.98 -7.66
N LEU A 79 6.56 -8.16 -7.39
CA LEU A 79 5.81 -8.17 -6.14
C LEU A 79 4.67 -9.20 -6.14
N LYS A 80 4.44 -9.85 -7.29
CA LYS A 80 3.38 -10.81 -7.58
C LYS A 80 1.99 -10.27 -7.23
N LEU A 81 1.71 -9.00 -7.51
CA LEU A 81 0.44 -8.35 -7.14
C LEU A 81 0.02 -7.33 -8.20
N ILE A 82 -1.25 -6.91 -8.14
CA ILE A 82 -1.76 -5.82 -8.96
C ILE A 82 -1.72 -4.54 -8.12
N ILE A 83 -1.22 -3.44 -8.66
CA ILE A 83 -1.23 -2.11 -8.05
C ILE A 83 -2.22 -1.26 -8.81
N TRP A 84 -3.24 -0.74 -8.11
CA TRP A 84 -4.20 0.19 -8.68
C TRP A 84 -3.84 1.61 -8.29
N GLN A 85 -3.49 2.44 -9.26
CA GLN A 85 -3.37 3.88 -9.03
C GLN A 85 -4.77 4.48 -8.98
N GLN A 86 -5.13 5.03 -7.82
CA GLN A 86 -6.31 5.89 -7.71
C GLN A 86 -5.88 7.32 -8.00
N PRO A 87 -6.43 7.94 -9.07
CA PRO A 87 -6.14 9.33 -9.34
C PRO A 87 -6.66 10.20 -8.20
N LYS A 88 -5.91 11.25 -7.90
CA LYS A 88 -6.39 12.34 -7.03
C LYS A 88 -7.75 12.80 -7.55
N ILE A 89 -8.80 12.62 -6.74
CA ILE A 89 -10.11 13.22 -7.02
C ILE A 89 -9.88 14.73 -7.03
N SER A 90 -9.99 15.33 -8.21
CA SER A 90 -9.83 16.76 -8.46
C SER A 90 -11.06 17.55 -8.02
#